data_AF-A0A4S4N114-F1
#
_entry.id   AF-A0A4S4N114-F1
#
_cell.length_a   1.000
_cell.length_b   1.000
_cell.length_c   1.000
_cell.angle_alpha   90.00
_cell.angle_beta   90.00
_cell.angle_gamma   90.00
#
_symmetry.space_group_name_H-M   'P 1'
#
loop_
_entity.id
_entity.type
_entity.pdbx_description
1 polymer ?
#
loop_
_entity_poly.entity_id
_entity_poly.type
_entity_poly.pdbx_seq_one_letter_code
_entity_poly.pdbx_strand_id
1 'polypeptide(L)'
;MSTYLSESHDYLLTCTVILTVLSAVYLWWSKNLKGNSSPINTMVDLSKVDTSDPLVNRHVQKSEIRLDEIRVSKILIHPLKSCRGTSVRESFYTPKGLQYDREWCIIDAETHDVLTARTLASTVLVIPRLEFDSSSPYGGFMVVSVPKNDGGYITFSVPIKPTPNVLKSWPHVTDVTMFKVMKMDGYIVQPLKPSDPSPHNILSTYFKRNVLLMMKGPEDRFSPGTPIFPTLDANVKYQDAYPLLIASEESLQALNDATRRALISNDTDPSRIAGLKKEKWQNRALEIER
;
A
#
# COMPACT_ATOMS: atom_id res chain seq x y z
N MET A 1 7.07 64.65 8.16
CA MET A 1 7.51 63.55 7.28
C MET A 1 8.89 63.02 7.72
N SER A 2 9.07 62.72 9.01
CA SER A 2 10.35 62.25 9.57
C SER A 2 10.19 61.21 10.69
N THR A 3 8.98 60.70 10.91
CA THR A 3 8.66 59.75 11.99
C THR A 3 8.23 58.37 11.47
N TYR A 4 8.08 58.20 10.16
CA TYR A 4 7.72 56.91 9.54
C TYR A 4 8.91 56.09 9.03
N LEU A 5 10.14 56.62 9.10
CA LEU A 5 11.34 55.94 8.60
C LEU A 5 12.17 55.23 9.69
N SER A 6 11.92 55.48 10.99
CA SER A 6 12.64 54.78 12.06
C SER A 6 12.03 53.43 12.43
N GLU A 7 10.70 53.25 12.28
CA GLU A 7 10.04 51.98 12.60
C GLU A 7 10.28 50.89 11.54
N SER A 8 10.52 51.27 10.27
CA SER A 8 10.73 50.29 9.20
C SER A 8 12.11 49.61 9.26
N HIS A 9 13.12 50.30 9.78
CA HIS A 9 14.47 49.75 9.93
C HIS A 9 14.55 48.69 11.05
N ASP A 10 13.84 48.88 12.16
CA ASP A 10 13.80 47.90 13.25
C ASP A 10 13.03 46.65 12.85
N TYR A 11 11.96 46.77 12.07
CA TYR A 11 11.25 45.63 11.51
C TYR A 11 12.09 44.85 10.49
N LEU A 12 12.82 45.54 9.61
CA LEU A 12 13.72 44.89 8.65
C LEU A 12 14.88 44.17 9.35
N LEU A 13 15.45 44.77 10.40
CA LEU A 13 16.51 44.13 11.17
C LEU A 13 15.98 42.89 11.91
N THR A 14 14.82 43.00 12.54
CA THR A 14 14.17 41.90 13.26
C THR A 14 13.77 40.76 12.32
N CYS A 15 13.21 41.06 11.15
CA CYS A 15 12.89 40.08 10.12
C CYS A 15 14.14 39.41 9.55
N THR A 16 15.23 40.16 9.34
CA THR A 16 16.50 39.60 8.82
C THR A 16 17.16 38.67 9.84
N VAL A 17 17.11 39.01 11.13
CA VAL A 17 17.59 38.15 12.22
C VAL A 17 16.72 36.89 12.34
N ILE A 18 15.40 37.02 12.25
CA ILE A 18 14.49 35.85 12.29
C ILE A 18 14.74 34.93 11.08
N LEU A 19 14.87 35.48 9.87
CA LEU A 19 15.11 34.69 8.66
C LEU A 19 16.48 34.00 8.66
N THR A 20 17.51 34.65 9.21
CA THR A 20 18.84 34.03 9.35
C THR A 20 18.85 32.93 10.41
N VAL A 21 18.16 33.12 11.54
CA VAL A 21 18.00 32.09 12.57
C VAL A 21 17.18 30.91 12.01
N LEU A 22 16.08 31.14 11.31
CA LEU A 22 15.28 30.09 10.68
C LEU A 22 16.08 29.34 9.60
N SER A 23 16.90 30.04 8.81
CA SER A 23 17.78 29.42 7.81
C SER A 23 18.87 28.57 8.47
N ALA A 24 19.46 29.03 9.58
CA ALA A 24 20.44 28.26 10.35
C ALA A 24 19.81 27.02 11.00
N VAL A 25 18.59 27.15 11.55
CA VAL A 25 17.81 26.03 12.10
C VAL A 25 17.43 25.04 11.00
N TYR A 26 17.03 25.51 9.82
CA TYR A 26 16.73 24.65 8.66
C TYR A 26 17.98 23.94 8.13
N LEU A 27 19.14 24.62 8.08
CA LEU A 27 20.41 24.01 7.68
C LEU A 27 20.91 23.00 8.73
N TRP A 28 20.72 23.27 10.02
CA TRP A 28 21.03 22.34 11.09
C TRP A 28 20.09 21.12 11.09
N TRP A 29 18.78 21.36 10.93
CA TRP A 29 17.75 20.32 10.81
C TRP A 29 17.95 19.46 9.55
N SER A 30 18.24 20.06 8.39
CA SER A 30 18.51 19.33 7.14
C SER A 30 19.82 18.54 7.18
N LYS A 31 20.87 19.04 7.84
CA LYS A 31 22.11 18.28 8.08
C LYS A 31 21.88 17.11 9.05
N ASN A 32 21.04 17.28 10.07
CA ASN A 32 20.69 16.20 11.00
C ASN A 32 19.68 15.20 10.42
N LEU A 33 18.91 15.57 9.40
CA LEU A 33 18.06 14.65 8.65
C LEU A 33 18.83 13.83 7.60
N LYS A 34 20.03 14.25 7.17
CA LYS A 34 20.90 13.42 6.31
C LYS A 34 21.45 12.17 7.02
N GLY A 35 21.24 12.04 8.34
CA GLY A 35 21.45 10.80 9.09
C GLY A 35 20.24 9.87 9.15
N ASN A 36 19.08 10.30 8.65
CA ASN A 36 17.85 9.51 8.53
C ASN A 36 17.51 9.29 7.05
N SER A 37 18.46 8.79 6.28
CA SER A 37 18.08 7.84 5.24
C SER A 37 17.30 6.74 5.97
N SER A 38 16.00 6.61 5.67
CA SER A 38 15.24 5.44 6.09
C SER A 38 16.10 4.18 5.87
N PRO A 39 16.10 3.18 6.78
CA PRO A 39 16.89 1.97 6.60
C PRO A 39 16.23 1.13 5.51
N ILE A 40 16.27 1.62 4.28
CA ILE A 40 15.93 0.92 3.06
C ILE A 40 17.29 0.50 2.52
N ASN A 41 17.84 -0.60 3.07
CA ASN A 41 18.84 -1.48 2.44
C ASN A 41 19.74 -2.27 3.40
N THR A 42 19.56 -2.23 4.72
CA THR A 42 20.10 -3.32 5.54
C THR A 42 19.20 -4.53 5.37
N MET A 43 19.48 -5.34 4.34
CA MET A 43 19.14 -6.76 4.43
C MET A 43 19.63 -7.23 5.79
N VAL A 44 18.74 -7.86 6.56
CA VAL A 44 19.14 -8.52 7.81
C VAL A 44 20.26 -9.48 7.44
N ASP A 45 21.46 -9.18 7.91
CA ASP A 45 22.60 -10.05 7.75
C ASP A 45 22.31 -11.30 8.57
N LEU A 46 21.77 -12.33 7.93
CA LEU A 46 21.37 -13.58 8.58
C LEU A 46 22.55 -14.27 9.28
N SER A 47 23.80 -13.92 8.94
CA SER A 47 24.99 -14.41 9.64
C SER A 47 25.24 -13.70 10.98
N LYS A 48 24.63 -12.52 11.19
CA LYS A 48 24.68 -11.73 12.44
C LYS A 48 23.42 -11.86 13.28
N VAL A 49 22.42 -12.56 12.76
CA VAL A 49 21.25 -12.94 13.55
C VAL A 49 21.72 -13.92 14.60
N ASP A 50 21.54 -13.58 15.88
CA ASP A 50 21.85 -14.46 16.99
C ASP A 50 20.95 -15.70 16.94
N THR A 51 21.46 -16.76 16.31
CA THR A 51 20.80 -18.05 16.21
C THR A 51 20.79 -18.82 17.54
N SER A 52 21.43 -18.31 18.59
CA SER A 52 21.29 -18.85 19.95
C SER A 52 20.06 -18.30 20.66
N ASP A 53 19.52 -17.14 20.25
CA ASP A 53 18.35 -16.54 20.88
C ASP A 53 17.12 -17.44 20.65
N PRO A 54 16.53 -18.04 21.69
CA PRO A 54 15.36 -18.90 21.55
C PRO A 54 14.14 -18.19 20.99
N LEU A 55 14.08 -16.86 20.96
CA LEU A 55 12.99 -16.07 20.39
C LEU A 55 13.15 -15.86 18.87
N VAL A 56 14.38 -15.78 18.39
CA VAL A 56 14.73 -15.72 16.96
C VAL A 56 14.80 -17.14 16.36
N ASN A 57 15.42 -18.02 17.14
CA ASN A 57 15.43 -19.48 17.18
C ASN A 57 14.18 -20.25 16.74
N ARG A 58 13.03 -19.83 17.29
CA ARG A 58 11.96 -20.75 17.66
C ARG A 58 11.14 -21.30 16.49
N HIS A 59 11.25 -20.69 15.32
CA HIS A 59 10.48 -21.05 14.12
C HIS A 59 11.34 -21.58 12.98
N VAL A 60 12.68 -21.58 13.13
CA VAL A 60 13.59 -22.15 12.13
C VAL A 60 13.87 -23.59 12.53
N GLN A 61 12.88 -24.48 12.38
CA GLN A 61 13.25 -25.88 12.18
C GLN A 61 13.93 -25.94 10.82
N LYS A 62 15.26 -26.10 10.81
CA LYS A 62 16.01 -26.48 9.61
C LYS A 62 15.66 -27.94 9.27
N SER A 63 14.44 -28.18 8.85
CA SER A 63 14.14 -29.36 8.04
C SER A 63 14.59 -29.06 6.62
N GLU A 64 15.15 -30.07 5.95
CA GLU A 64 15.53 -29.97 4.55
C GLU A 64 14.24 -29.78 3.72
N ILE A 65 14.16 -28.70 2.93
CA ILE A 65 12.98 -28.42 2.11
C ILE A 65 12.91 -29.45 1.00
N ARG A 66 11.95 -30.37 1.12
CA ARG A 66 11.56 -31.34 0.10
C ARG A 66 10.79 -30.64 -1.02
N LEU A 67 11.46 -30.31 -2.12
CA LEU A 67 10.83 -29.63 -3.27
C LEU A 67 9.64 -30.42 -3.84
N ASP A 68 9.64 -31.76 -3.70
CA ASP A 68 8.56 -32.67 -4.11
C ASP A 68 7.29 -32.55 -3.24
N GLU A 69 7.37 -31.91 -2.07
CA GLU A 69 6.23 -31.70 -1.17
C GLU A 69 5.64 -30.28 -1.27
N ILE A 70 6.26 -29.39 -2.05
CA ILE A 70 5.78 -28.03 -2.24
C ILE A 70 4.53 -28.06 -3.11
N ARG A 71 3.45 -27.50 -2.56
CA ARG A 71 2.19 -27.31 -3.27
C ARG A 71 1.67 -25.90 -3.06
N VAL A 72 0.96 -25.38 -4.06
CA VAL A 72 0.23 -24.11 -3.92
C VAL A 72 -1.03 -24.38 -3.10
N SER A 73 -1.07 -23.87 -1.87
CA SER A 73 -2.27 -23.99 -1.00
C SER A 73 -3.36 -22.99 -1.39
N LYS A 74 -2.97 -21.80 -1.86
CA LYS A 74 -3.89 -20.70 -2.16
C LYS A 74 -3.29 -19.73 -3.17
N ILE A 75 -4.13 -19.18 -4.04
CA ILE A 75 -3.80 -18.07 -4.95
C ILE A 75 -4.71 -16.90 -4.60
N LEU A 76 -4.12 -15.72 -4.39
CA LEU A 76 -4.84 -14.50 -4.05
C LEU A 76 -4.65 -13.44 -5.13
N ILE A 77 -5.77 -12.91 -5.61
CA ILE A 77 -5.79 -11.73 -6.48
C ILE A 77 -6.30 -10.56 -5.66
N HIS A 78 -5.56 -9.45 -5.66
CA HIS A 78 -5.97 -8.19 -5.06
C HIS A 78 -6.07 -7.15 -6.18
N PRO A 79 -7.24 -7.01 -6.82
CA PRO A 79 -7.39 -6.08 -7.93
C PRO A 79 -7.02 -4.65 -7.56
N LEU A 80 -7.40 -4.25 -6.35
CA LEU A 80 -7.21 -2.91 -5.83
C LEU A 80 -6.17 -2.92 -4.70
N LYS A 81 -5.10 -2.12 -4.84
CA LYS A 81 -3.97 -2.09 -3.89
C LYS A 81 -4.45 -1.78 -2.47
N SER A 82 -3.93 -2.55 -1.51
CA SER A 82 -4.21 -2.40 -0.07
C SER A 82 -5.65 -2.76 0.36
N CYS A 83 -6.44 -3.31 -0.55
CA CYS A 83 -7.77 -3.82 -0.24
C CYS A 83 -7.78 -5.35 -0.23
N ARG A 84 -8.91 -5.90 0.24
CA ARG A 84 -9.07 -7.33 0.46
C ARG A 84 -8.79 -8.14 -0.81
N GLY A 85 -8.07 -9.24 -0.65
CA GLY A 85 -7.83 -10.21 -1.72
C GLY A 85 -9.02 -11.15 -1.92
N THR A 86 -9.11 -11.73 -3.12
CA THR A 86 -10.02 -12.83 -3.45
C THR A 86 -9.22 -14.08 -3.76
N SER A 87 -9.57 -15.19 -3.12
CA SER A 87 -8.98 -16.50 -3.41
C SER A 87 -9.53 -17.05 -4.72
N VAL A 88 -8.64 -17.56 -5.57
CA VAL A 88 -8.98 -18.22 -6.84
C VAL A 88 -8.34 -19.60 -6.91
N ARG A 89 -8.89 -20.48 -7.75
CA ARG A 89 -8.32 -21.82 -7.98
C ARG A 89 -7.14 -21.79 -8.95
N GLU A 90 -7.20 -20.89 -9.91
CA GLU A 90 -6.21 -20.71 -10.96
C GLU A 90 -6.18 -19.25 -11.39
N SER A 91 -5.07 -18.82 -12.00
CA SER A 91 -4.93 -17.50 -12.58
C SER A 91 -3.91 -17.53 -13.71
N PHE A 92 -4.18 -16.81 -14.80
CA PHE A 92 -3.17 -16.52 -15.79
C PHE A 92 -2.11 -15.59 -15.17
N TYR A 93 -0.88 -15.64 -15.70
CA TYR A 93 0.18 -14.75 -15.25
C TYR A 93 0.95 -14.19 -16.44
N THR A 94 1.60 -13.06 -16.19
CA THR A 94 2.55 -12.41 -17.10
C THR A 94 3.83 -12.12 -16.32
N PRO A 95 4.92 -11.66 -16.96
CA PRO A 95 6.07 -11.12 -16.23
C PRO A 95 5.72 -9.99 -15.25
N LYS A 96 4.56 -9.32 -15.40
CA LYS A 96 4.05 -8.27 -14.50
C LYS A 96 3.20 -8.79 -13.32
N GLY A 97 3.09 -10.12 -13.18
CA GLY A 97 2.38 -10.78 -12.09
C GLY A 97 1.11 -11.50 -12.54
N LEU A 98 0.29 -11.90 -11.57
CA LEU A 98 -1.00 -12.56 -11.80
C LEU A 98 -1.96 -11.63 -12.55
N GLN A 99 -2.82 -12.20 -13.40
CA GLN A 99 -3.81 -11.46 -14.16
C GLN A 99 -4.79 -10.77 -13.20
N TYR A 100 -5.12 -9.51 -13.51
CA TYR A 100 -5.98 -8.65 -12.70
C TYR A 100 -5.44 -8.28 -11.31
N ASP A 101 -4.21 -8.68 -10.97
CA ASP A 101 -3.61 -8.33 -9.69
C ASP A 101 -3.05 -6.91 -9.73
N ARG A 102 -3.41 -6.10 -8.72
CA ARG A 102 -2.90 -4.74 -8.47
C ARG A 102 -3.01 -3.80 -9.69
N GLU A 103 -4.15 -3.82 -10.38
CA GLU A 103 -4.45 -2.94 -11.52
C GLU A 103 -5.05 -1.59 -11.10
N TRP A 104 -5.60 -1.51 -9.88
CA TRP A 104 -6.17 -0.28 -9.33
C TRP A 104 -5.49 0.13 -8.02
N CYS A 105 -5.58 1.41 -7.69
CA CYS A 105 -5.24 1.94 -6.39
C CYS A 105 -6.17 3.09 -6.00
N ILE A 106 -6.10 3.48 -4.72
CA ILE A 106 -6.71 4.71 -4.21
C ILE A 106 -5.60 5.73 -4.06
N ILE A 107 -5.82 6.95 -4.55
CA ILE A 107 -4.89 8.07 -4.40
C ILE A 107 -5.54 9.20 -3.61
N ASP A 108 -4.72 10.04 -2.98
CA ASP A 108 -5.16 11.34 -2.48
C ASP A 108 -5.56 12.25 -3.65
N ALA A 109 -6.68 12.97 -3.52
CA ALA A 109 -7.19 13.80 -4.61
C ALA A 109 -6.39 15.09 -4.84
N GLU A 110 -5.65 15.57 -3.83
CA GLU A 110 -4.85 16.80 -3.93
C GLU A 110 -3.40 16.49 -4.30
N THR A 111 -2.80 15.49 -3.66
CA THR A 111 -1.36 15.19 -3.86
C THR A 111 -1.08 14.11 -4.89
N HIS A 112 -2.12 13.37 -5.34
CA HIS A 112 -1.98 12.16 -6.16
C HIS A 112 -1.06 11.08 -5.56
N ASP A 113 -0.86 11.10 -4.24
CA ASP A 113 -0.12 10.04 -3.55
C ASP A 113 -0.98 8.79 -3.41
N VAL A 114 -0.42 7.64 -3.77
CA VAL A 114 -1.06 6.34 -3.53
C VAL A 114 -1.23 6.09 -2.04
N LEU A 115 -2.48 5.93 -1.61
CA LEU A 115 -2.85 5.62 -0.24
C LEU A 115 -2.77 4.11 -0.02
N THR A 116 -1.92 3.69 0.93
CA THR A 116 -1.72 2.28 1.26
C THR A 116 -2.31 1.93 2.62
N ALA A 117 -2.37 0.64 2.97
CA ALA A 117 -2.80 0.20 4.31
C ALA A 117 -1.95 0.80 5.45
N ARG A 118 -0.70 1.24 5.16
CA ARG A 118 0.15 1.96 6.14
C ARG A 118 -0.35 3.37 6.44
N THR A 119 -0.90 4.06 5.44
CA THR A 119 -1.39 5.45 5.57
C THR A 119 -2.89 5.52 5.83
N LEU A 120 -3.64 4.49 5.42
CA LEU A 120 -5.09 4.41 5.51
C LEU A 120 -5.51 2.96 5.77
N ALA A 121 -5.35 2.52 7.01
CA ALA A 121 -5.53 1.12 7.42
C ALA A 121 -6.92 0.55 7.13
N SER A 122 -7.97 1.39 7.05
CA SER A 122 -9.33 0.95 6.71
C SER A 122 -9.49 0.46 5.27
N THR A 123 -8.51 0.67 4.39
CA THR A 123 -8.51 0.13 3.02
C THR A 123 -8.68 -1.39 3.00
N VAL A 124 -8.12 -2.11 3.97
CA VAL A 124 -8.23 -3.59 4.09
C VAL A 124 -9.67 -4.10 4.30
N LEU A 125 -10.60 -3.21 4.66
CA LEU A 125 -12.01 -3.54 4.85
C LEU A 125 -12.85 -3.36 3.58
N VAL A 126 -12.29 -2.72 2.55
CA VAL A 126 -12.91 -2.62 1.22
C VAL A 126 -12.72 -3.94 0.48
N ILE A 127 -13.78 -4.41 -0.17
CA ILE A 127 -13.84 -5.75 -0.76
C ILE A 127 -14.08 -5.64 -2.28
N PRO A 128 -13.02 -5.67 -3.10
CA PRO A 128 -13.13 -5.85 -4.54
C PRO A 128 -13.45 -7.31 -4.88
N ARG A 129 -14.36 -7.52 -5.84
CA ARG A 129 -14.59 -8.80 -6.52
C ARG A 129 -14.62 -8.59 -8.02
N LEU A 130 -14.04 -9.53 -8.76
CA LEU A 130 -14.13 -9.56 -10.22
C LEU A 130 -15.34 -10.43 -10.60
N GLU A 131 -16.28 -9.84 -11.32
CA GLU A 131 -17.45 -10.51 -11.88
C GLU A 131 -17.28 -10.56 -13.39
N PHE A 132 -16.90 -11.73 -13.90
CA PHE A 132 -16.61 -11.93 -15.31
C PHE A 132 -17.90 -12.14 -16.11
N ASP A 133 -17.96 -11.50 -17.27
CA ASP A 133 -19.04 -11.65 -18.24
C ASP A 133 -18.46 -11.57 -19.64
N SER A 134 -18.48 -12.69 -20.35
CA SER A 134 -17.95 -12.78 -21.73
C SER A 134 -18.78 -12.04 -22.76
N SER A 135 -20.04 -11.72 -22.44
CA SER A 135 -20.92 -10.92 -23.31
C SER A 135 -20.68 -9.41 -23.14
N SER A 136 -20.10 -9.01 -22.02
CA SER A 136 -19.72 -7.62 -21.76
C SER A 136 -18.53 -7.22 -22.62
N PRO A 137 -18.55 -6.04 -23.28
CA PRO A 137 -17.39 -5.53 -24.02
C PRO A 137 -16.19 -5.23 -23.11
N TYR A 138 -16.38 -5.26 -21.79
CA TYR A 138 -15.35 -5.04 -20.78
C TYR A 138 -14.81 -6.34 -20.15
N GLY A 139 -15.30 -7.50 -20.61
CA GLY A 139 -15.00 -8.82 -20.03
C GLY A 139 -15.56 -9.01 -18.61
N GLY A 140 -16.46 -8.13 -18.18
CA GLY A 140 -17.02 -8.08 -16.82
C GLY A 140 -16.68 -6.80 -16.06
N PHE A 141 -16.98 -6.81 -14.77
CA PHE A 141 -16.83 -5.67 -13.87
C PHE A 141 -16.12 -6.05 -12.57
N MET A 142 -15.27 -5.15 -12.08
CA MET A 142 -14.85 -5.17 -10.69
C MET A 142 -15.94 -4.51 -9.86
N VAL A 143 -16.62 -5.28 -9.02
CA VAL A 143 -17.60 -4.78 -8.03
C VAL A 143 -16.89 -4.57 -6.71
N VAL A 144 -16.97 -3.36 -6.16
CA VAL A 144 -16.30 -2.99 -4.91
C VAL A 144 -17.35 -2.74 -3.84
N SER A 145 -17.32 -3.55 -2.78
CA SER A 145 -18.14 -3.36 -1.58
C SER A 145 -17.38 -2.56 -0.54
N VAL A 146 -17.91 -1.38 -0.18
CA VAL A 146 -17.33 -0.47 0.82
C VAL A 146 -18.23 -0.47 2.06
N PRO A 147 -17.69 -0.70 3.28
CA PRO A 147 -18.50 -0.69 4.49
C PRO A 147 -19.19 0.66 4.71
N LYS A 148 -20.42 0.63 5.24
CA LYS A 148 -21.10 1.85 5.70
C LYS A 148 -20.96 2.04 7.21
N ASN A 149 -21.12 3.28 7.67
CA ASN A 149 -21.07 3.61 9.10
C ASN A 149 -22.26 3.06 9.89
N ASP A 150 -23.42 2.89 9.25
CA ASP A 150 -24.66 2.34 9.80
C ASP A 150 -24.78 0.80 9.65
N GLY A 151 -23.71 0.16 9.14
CA GLY A 151 -23.70 -1.28 8.87
C GLY A 151 -24.03 -1.62 7.42
N GLY A 152 -23.62 -2.82 7.00
CA GLY A 152 -23.74 -3.26 5.62
C GLY A 152 -22.71 -2.60 4.68
N TYR A 153 -23.01 -2.63 3.38
CA TYR A 153 -22.10 -2.19 2.32
C TYR A 153 -22.81 -1.31 1.31
N ILE A 154 -22.10 -0.32 0.79
CA ILE A 154 -22.43 0.38 -0.46
C ILE A 154 -21.50 -0.13 -1.56
N THR A 155 -22.01 -0.24 -2.78
CA THR A 155 -21.28 -0.81 -3.90
C THR A 155 -21.17 0.16 -5.06
N PHE A 156 -20.03 0.10 -5.76
CA PHE A 156 -19.88 0.62 -7.12
C PHE A 156 -19.21 -0.44 -7.98
N SER A 157 -19.27 -0.27 -9.29
CA SER A 157 -18.65 -1.16 -10.26
C SER A 157 -17.85 -0.38 -11.28
N VAL A 158 -16.75 -0.97 -11.75
CA VAL A 158 -15.88 -0.41 -12.80
C VAL A 158 -15.53 -1.51 -13.79
N PRO A 159 -15.38 -1.21 -15.09
CA PRO A 159 -15.06 -2.23 -16.10
C PRO A 159 -13.71 -2.90 -15.78
N ILE A 160 -13.62 -4.22 -15.93
CA ILE A 160 -12.34 -4.94 -15.77
C ILE A 160 -11.39 -4.55 -16.90
N LYS A 161 -11.91 -4.53 -18.15
CA LYS A 161 -11.17 -4.15 -19.35
C LYS A 161 -11.87 -2.97 -20.04
N PRO A 162 -11.72 -1.73 -19.54
CA PRO A 162 -12.29 -0.56 -20.20
C PRO A 162 -11.82 -0.49 -21.66
N THR A 163 -12.74 -0.18 -22.57
CA THR A 163 -12.39 -0.01 -23.98
C THR A 163 -11.53 1.24 -24.17
N PRO A 164 -10.79 1.38 -25.30
CA PRO A 164 -10.03 2.59 -25.58
C PRO A 164 -10.86 3.88 -25.53
N ASN A 165 -12.15 3.81 -25.89
CA ASN A 165 -13.06 4.96 -25.82
C ASN A 165 -13.41 5.34 -24.38
N VAL A 166 -13.57 4.36 -23.49
CA VAL A 166 -13.77 4.60 -22.05
C VAL A 166 -12.49 5.17 -21.43
N LEU A 167 -11.32 4.61 -21.74
CA LEU A 167 -10.05 5.15 -21.21
C LEU A 167 -9.79 6.58 -21.66
N LYS A 168 -10.14 6.94 -22.90
CA LYS A 168 -10.03 8.31 -23.42
C LYS A 168 -10.94 9.31 -22.70
N SER A 169 -12.04 8.88 -22.10
CA SER A 169 -12.92 9.77 -21.33
C SER A 169 -12.47 9.95 -19.88
N TRP A 170 -11.58 9.09 -19.38
CA TRP A 170 -11.02 9.20 -18.03
C TRP A 170 -9.83 10.16 -18.02
N PRO A 171 -9.74 11.08 -17.04
CA PRO A 171 -8.55 11.92 -16.89
C PRO A 171 -7.28 11.09 -16.72
N HIS A 172 -6.28 11.34 -17.56
CA HIS A 172 -4.95 10.73 -17.45
C HIS A 172 -4.06 11.65 -16.61
N VAL A 173 -3.51 11.11 -15.53
CA VAL A 173 -2.58 11.79 -14.62
C VAL A 173 -1.21 11.15 -14.70
N THR A 174 -0.15 11.95 -14.57
CA THR A 174 1.26 11.52 -14.77
C THR A 174 2.16 11.88 -13.58
N ASP A 175 1.58 12.49 -12.55
CA ASP A 175 2.24 12.99 -11.35
C ASP A 175 1.95 12.12 -10.11
N VAL A 176 1.44 10.90 -10.31
CA VAL A 176 1.13 9.98 -9.22
C VAL A 176 2.42 9.53 -8.56
N THR A 177 2.49 9.61 -7.23
CA THR A 177 3.62 9.08 -6.47
C THR A 177 3.23 7.96 -5.52
N MET A 178 4.13 6.99 -5.36
CA MET A 178 4.03 5.98 -4.31
C MET A 178 5.33 5.94 -3.50
N PHE A 179 5.18 5.95 -2.17
CA PHE A 179 6.28 6.07 -1.22
C PHE A 179 7.18 7.30 -1.47
N LYS A 180 6.62 8.35 -2.08
CA LYS A 180 7.30 9.61 -2.46
C LYS A 180 8.46 9.48 -3.46
N VAL A 181 8.78 8.26 -3.89
CA VAL A 181 9.97 7.98 -4.72
C VAL A 181 9.61 7.30 -6.04
N MET A 182 8.51 6.55 -6.09
CA MET A 182 8.06 5.87 -7.30
C MET A 182 7.05 6.76 -8.00
N LYS A 183 7.35 7.17 -9.23
CA LYS A 183 6.41 7.92 -10.09
C LYS A 183 5.74 6.98 -11.08
N MET A 184 4.51 7.29 -11.45
CA MET A 184 3.76 6.54 -12.45
C MET A 184 2.59 7.37 -12.99
N ASP A 185 2.00 6.86 -14.05
CA ASP A 185 0.77 7.37 -14.61
C ASP A 185 -0.45 6.49 -14.30
N GLY A 186 -1.63 7.07 -14.49
CA GLY A 186 -2.89 6.39 -14.27
C GLY A 186 -4.10 7.13 -14.83
N TYR A 187 -5.20 6.40 -14.93
CA TYR A 187 -6.49 6.93 -15.35
C TYR A 187 -7.40 7.08 -14.12
N ILE A 188 -7.87 8.31 -13.85
CA ILE A 188 -8.84 8.57 -12.80
C ILE A 188 -10.19 8.00 -13.24
N VAL A 189 -10.63 6.95 -12.55
CA VAL A 189 -11.77 6.15 -12.97
C VAL A 189 -13.07 6.94 -12.86
N GLN A 190 -13.72 7.20 -14.00
CA GLN A 190 -15.06 7.80 -14.02
C GLN A 190 -16.16 6.75 -14.14
N PRO A 191 -17.37 7.03 -13.60
CA PRO A 191 -18.55 6.20 -13.84
C PRO A 191 -18.84 6.08 -15.35
N LEU A 192 -19.38 4.95 -15.80
CA LEU A 192 -19.71 4.74 -17.22
C LEU A 192 -20.91 5.57 -17.65
N LYS A 193 -21.87 5.80 -16.75
CA LYS A 193 -23.04 6.66 -16.95
C LYS A 193 -23.13 7.70 -15.84
N PRO A 194 -23.69 8.90 -16.09
CA PRO A 194 -23.88 9.91 -15.05
C PRO A 194 -24.74 9.45 -13.86
N SER A 195 -25.63 8.47 -14.06
CA SER A 195 -26.46 7.88 -13.01
C SER A 195 -25.75 6.83 -12.17
N ASP A 196 -24.58 6.35 -12.61
CA ASP A 196 -23.87 5.27 -11.91
C ASP A 196 -23.24 5.80 -10.62
N PRO A 197 -23.13 4.97 -9.56
CA PRO A 197 -22.53 5.40 -8.31
C PRO A 197 -21.07 5.85 -8.49
N SER A 198 -20.76 7.06 -8.04
CA SER A 198 -19.39 7.61 -8.11
C SER A 198 -18.44 6.85 -7.15
N PRO A 199 -17.39 6.19 -7.67
CA PRO A 199 -16.38 5.54 -6.83
C PRO A 199 -15.72 6.54 -5.87
N HIS A 200 -15.43 7.75 -6.36
CA HIS A 200 -14.75 8.79 -5.60
C HIS A 200 -15.58 9.27 -4.41
N ASN A 201 -16.88 9.51 -4.63
CA ASN A 201 -17.77 9.98 -3.55
C ASN A 201 -17.94 8.90 -2.49
N ILE A 202 -18.13 7.64 -2.90
CA ILE A 202 -18.30 6.51 -1.99
C ILE A 202 -17.03 6.32 -1.14
N LEU A 203 -15.87 6.24 -1.79
CA LEU A 203 -14.59 6.03 -1.10
C LEU A 203 -14.26 7.23 -0.21
N SER A 204 -14.45 8.46 -0.70
CA SER A 204 -14.15 9.66 0.09
C SER A 204 -15.02 9.79 1.33
N THR A 205 -16.31 9.45 1.20
CA THR A 205 -17.24 9.40 2.34
C THR A 205 -16.79 8.37 3.37
N TYR A 206 -16.41 7.17 2.92
CA TYR A 206 -15.97 6.09 3.80
C TYR A 206 -14.66 6.44 4.54
N PHE A 207 -13.68 6.97 3.81
CA PHE A 207 -12.38 7.29 4.37
C PHE A 207 -12.32 8.63 5.11
N LYS A 208 -13.39 9.44 5.01
CA LYS A 208 -13.45 10.83 5.52
C LYS A 208 -12.26 11.65 5.04
N ARG A 209 -11.89 11.44 3.77
CA ARG A 209 -10.74 12.05 3.08
C ARG A 209 -11.07 12.12 1.61
N ASN A 210 -10.71 13.22 0.94
CA ASN A 210 -10.88 13.33 -0.50
C ASN A 210 -9.90 12.37 -1.20
N VAL A 211 -10.45 11.36 -1.86
CA VAL A 211 -9.67 10.33 -2.56
C VAL A 211 -10.24 10.04 -3.93
N LEU A 212 -9.38 9.57 -4.82
CA LEU A 212 -9.73 9.14 -6.16
C LEU A 212 -9.42 7.66 -6.34
N LEU A 213 -10.27 7.00 -7.12
CA LEU A 213 -9.99 5.65 -7.61
C LEU A 213 -9.25 5.78 -8.93
N MET A 214 -8.13 5.07 -9.06
CA MET A 214 -7.29 5.15 -10.24
C MET A 214 -6.95 3.76 -10.76
N MET A 215 -6.99 3.60 -12.08
CA MET A 215 -6.46 2.45 -12.79
C MET A 215 -5.03 2.74 -13.26
N LYS A 216 -4.13 1.75 -13.21
CA LYS A 216 -2.75 1.89 -13.69
C LYS A 216 -2.73 2.31 -15.17
N GLY A 217 -1.93 3.32 -15.48
CA GLY A 217 -1.73 3.80 -16.85
C GLY A 217 -0.70 2.97 -17.62
N PRO A 218 -0.44 3.32 -18.90
CA PRO A 218 0.49 2.60 -19.75
C PRO A 218 1.97 2.67 -19.34
N GLU A 219 2.40 3.65 -18.52
CA GLU A 219 3.81 3.79 -18.16
C GLU A 219 4.30 2.58 -17.34
N ASP A 220 5.42 2.00 -17.73
CA ASP A 220 5.98 0.88 -16.99
C ASP A 220 6.56 1.33 -15.65
N ARG A 221 6.32 0.53 -14.62
CA ARG A 221 6.94 0.71 -13.32
C ARG A 221 7.88 -0.45 -13.04
N PHE A 222 9.15 -0.15 -12.90
CA PHE A 222 10.17 -1.16 -12.63
C PHE A 222 10.14 -1.64 -11.17
N SER A 223 10.42 -2.93 -11.01
CA SER A 223 10.77 -3.53 -9.72
C SER A 223 12.16 -3.03 -9.31
N PRO A 224 12.36 -2.58 -8.06
CA PRO A 224 13.71 -2.36 -7.56
C PRO A 224 14.49 -3.68 -7.53
N GLY A 225 15.78 -3.63 -7.86
CA GLY A 225 16.69 -4.76 -7.69
C GLY A 225 16.96 -5.06 -6.21
N THR A 226 17.55 -6.22 -5.94
CA THR A 226 18.06 -6.61 -4.61
C THR A 226 19.57 -6.79 -4.64
N PRO A 227 20.25 -6.87 -3.47
CA PRO A 227 21.64 -7.28 -3.43
C PRO A 227 21.93 -8.62 -4.15
N ILE A 228 20.98 -9.56 -4.16
CA ILE A 228 21.12 -10.86 -4.82
C ILE A 228 20.82 -10.74 -6.33
N PHE A 229 19.87 -9.89 -6.71
CA PHE A 229 19.45 -9.63 -8.08
C PHE A 229 19.47 -8.12 -8.38
N PRO A 230 20.65 -7.50 -8.48
CA PRO A 230 20.77 -6.05 -8.62
C PRO A 230 20.30 -5.55 -9.99
N THR A 231 20.36 -6.40 -11.00
CA THR A 231 19.93 -6.12 -12.39
C THR A 231 18.56 -6.76 -12.69
N LEU A 232 17.68 -6.82 -11.69
CA LEU A 232 16.34 -7.37 -11.88
C LEU A 232 15.57 -6.54 -12.92
N ASP A 233 15.38 -7.13 -14.09
CA ASP A 233 14.57 -6.56 -15.17
C ASP A 233 13.14 -7.10 -15.07
N ALA A 234 12.34 -6.45 -14.24
CA ALA A 234 10.95 -6.80 -14.05
C ALA A 234 10.09 -5.57 -13.90
N ASN A 235 8.87 -5.65 -14.43
CA ASN A 235 7.86 -4.61 -14.31
C ASN A 235 6.78 -5.05 -13.33
N VAL A 236 6.27 -4.09 -12.56
CA VAL A 236 5.17 -4.26 -11.62
C VAL A 236 4.10 -3.21 -11.88
N LYS A 237 2.90 -3.46 -11.37
CA LYS A 237 1.82 -2.47 -11.31
C LYS A 237 1.86 -1.80 -9.94
N TYR A 238 0.91 -2.13 -9.07
CA TYR A 238 0.83 -1.64 -7.69
C TYR A 238 1.31 -2.65 -6.63
N GLN A 239 1.97 -3.74 -7.02
CA GLN A 239 2.60 -4.68 -6.09
C GLN A 239 3.70 -4.01 -5.25
N ASP A 240 4.03 -4.65 -4.13
CA ASP A 240 5.13 -4.25 -3.25
C ASP A 240 6.43 -4.89 -3.75
N ALA A 241 7.16 -4.10 -4.52
CA ALA A 241 8.42 -4.44 -5.19
C ALA A 241 8.33 -5.51 -6.29
N TYR A 242 7.71 -6.68 -6.06
CA TYR A 242 7.80 -7.81 -7.00
C TYR A 242 6.49 -8.14 -7.73
N PRO A 243 6.56 -8.72 -8.95
CA PRO A 243 5.38 -9.16 -9.71
C PRO A 243 4.58 -10.26 -9.01
N LEU A 244 5.26 -11.13 -8.26
CA LEU A 244 4.68 -12.23 -7.49
C LEU A 244 5.20 -12.16 -6.05
N LEU A 245 4.29 -12.30 -5.10
CA LEU A 245 4.58 -12.38 -3.67
C LEU A 245 4.20 -13.78 -3.19
N ILE A 246 5.10 -14.41 -2.45
CA ILE A 246 4.94 -15.78 -1.97
C ILE A 246 5.01 -15.75 -0.44
N ALA A 247 4.09 -16.46 0.19
CA ALA A 247 4.11 -16.78 1.61
C ALA A 247 3.87 -18.28 1.75
N SER A 248 4.50 -18.91 2.73
CA SER A 248 4.23 -20.30 3.10
C SER A 248 3.21 -20.37 4.23
N GLU A 249 2.47 -21.48 4.35
CA GLU A 249 1.54 -21.70 5.48
C GLU A 249 2.30 -21.63 6.82
N GLU A 250 3.54 -22.09 6.85
CA GLU A 250 4.44 -22.04 8.00
C GLU A 250 4.74 -20.58 8.39
N SER A 251 4.98 -19.70 7.41
CA SER A 251 5.21 -18.27 7.68
C SER A 251 3.97 -17.57 8.22
N LEU A 252 2.78 -17.94 7.73
CA LEU A 252 1.51 -17.41 8.21
C LEU A 252 1.16 -17.93 9.61
N GLN A 253 1.47 -19.19 9.89
CA GLN A 253 1.35 -19.76 11.22
C GLN A 253 2.29 -19.06 12.21
N ALA A 254 3.55 -18.83 11.82
CA ALA A 254 4.51 -18.09 12.65
C ALA A 254 4.03 -16.67 12.98
N LEU A 255 3.38 -15.98 12.03
CA LEU A 255 2.75 -14.67 12.27
C LEU A 255 1.58 -14.77 13.27
N ASN A 256 0.75 -15.80 13.15
CA ASN A 256 -0.33 -16.08 14.11
C ASN A 256 0.21 -16.34 15.52
N ASP A 257 1.29 -17.12 15.64
CA ASP A 257 1.93 -17.41 16.92
C ASP A 257 2.61 -16.19 17.53
N ALA A 258 3.23 -15.33 16.70
CA ALA A 258 3.72 -14.02 17.15
C ALA A 258 2.60 -13.14 17.70
N THR A 259 1.44 -13.11 17.03
CA THR A 259 0.26 -12.36 17.48
C THR A 259 -0.25 -12.89 18.82
N ARG A 260 -0.36 -14.23 18.98
CA ARG A 260 -0.77 -14.84 20.26
C ARG A 260 0.17 -14.49 21.41
N ARG A 261 1.48 -14.47 21.16
CA ARG A 261 2.48 -14.04 22.16
C ARG A 261 2.29 -12.58 22.55
N ALA A 262 2.11 -11.69 21.58
CA ALA A 262 1.86 -10.28 21.82
C ALA A 262 0.58 -10.01 22.64
N LEU A 263 -0.39 -10.94 22.66
CA LEU A 263 -1.61 -10.81 23.47
C LEU A 263 -1.41 -11.09 24.97
N ILE A 264 -0.35 -11.82 25.33
CA ILE A 264 -0.02 -12.21 26.70
C ILE A 264 1.27 -11.56 27.22
N SER A 265 2.02 -10.89 26.33
CA SER A 265 3.25 -10.17 26.64
C SER A 265 2.97 -9.01 27.60
N ASN A 266 3.85 -8.81 28.58
CA ASN A 266 3.76 -7.67 29.49
C ASN A 266 4.41 -6.41 28.89
N ASP A 267 4.39 -5.32 29.65
CA ASP A 267 4.80 -3.99 29.17
C ASP A 267 6.28 -3.88 28.81
N THR A 268 7.11 -4.81 29.31
CA THR A 268 8.57 -4.85 29.12
C THR A 268 9.00 -5.85 28.05
N ASP A 269 8.09 -6.66 27.53
CA ASP A 269 8.39 -7.70 26.56
C ASP A 269 8.54 -7.09 25.15
N PRO A 270 9.65 -7.34 24.44
CA PRO A 270 9.89 -6.78 23.10
C PRO A 270 8.88 -7.27 22.05
N SER A 271 8.13 -8.34 22.33
CA SER A 271 7.04 -8.83 21.46
C SER A 271 5.72 -8.08 21.63
N ARG A 272 5.63 -7.11 22.55
CA ARG A 272 4.42 -6.33 22.79
C ARG A 272 4.02 -5.52 21.54
N ILE A 273 2.75 -5.65 21.15
CA ILE A 273 2.14 -4.81 20.11
C ILE A 273 1.18 -3.82 20.78
N ALA A 274 1.53 -2.53 20.73
CA ALA A 274 0.71 -1.47 21.29
C ALA A 274 -0.68 -1.42 20.61
N GLY A 275 -1.74 -1.28 21.41
CA GLY A 275 -3.12 -1.16 20.92
C GLY A 275 -3.77 -2.48 20.47
N LEU A 276 -3.09 -3.63 20.64
CA LEU A 276 -3.66 -4.94 20.33
C LEU A 276 -4.78 -5.29 21.32
N LYS A 277 -6.02 -5.36 20.82
CA LYS A 277 -7.21 -5.65 21.64
C LYS A 277 -7.34 -7.13 21.96
N LYS A 278 -7.08 -7.52 23.21
CA LYS A 278 -7.02 -8.92 23.64
C LYS A 278 -8.30 -9.69 23.32
N GLU A 279 -9.44 -9.10 23.68
CA GLU A 279 -10.77 -9.65 23.47
C GLU A 279 -11.11 -9.91 22.00
N LYS A 280 -10.52 -9.13 21.08
CA LYS A 280 -10.76 -9.26 19.63
C LYS A 280 -9.90 -10.35 18.98
N TRP A 281 -8.70 -10.57 19.50
CA TRP A 281 -7.68 -11.41 18.86
C TRP A 281 -7.44 -12.75 19.57
N GLN A 282 -7.87 -12.91 20.82
CA GLN A 282 -7.68 -14.15 21.59
C GLN A 282 -8.22 -15.41 20.89
N ASN A 283 -9.30 -15.28 20.13
CA ASN A 283 -9.98 -16.40 19.45
C ASN A 283 -9.95 -16.25 17.93
N ARG A 284 -9.01 -15.46 17.38
CA ARG A 284 -8.98 -15.13 15.96
C ARG A 284 -7.59 -15.34 15.37
N ALA A 285 -7.56 -15.98 14.21
CA ALA A 285 -6.36 -16.03 13.37
C ALA A 285 -6.29 -14.81 12.43
N LEU A 286 -5.07 -14.38 12.12
CA LEU A 286 -4.77 -13.53 10.99
C LEU A 286 -5.01 -14.32 9.70
N GLU A 287 -5.86 -13.75 8.85
CA GLU A 287 -6.18 -14.23 7.51
C GLU A 287 -5.41 -13.38 6.52
N ILE A 288 -4.65 -14.01 5.61
CA ILE A 288 -3.84 -13.32 4.60
C ILE A 288 -4.69 -12.53 3.59
N GLU A 289 -5.97 -12.86 3.46
CA GLU A 289 -6.91 -12.16 2.59
C GLU A 289 -7.11 -10.69 2.97
N ARG A 290 -6.74 -10.29 4.21
CA ARG A 290 -7.00 -8.97 4.79
C ARG A 290 -5.74 -8.12 4.88
#